data_AF-A0AAW6T4S1-F1
#
_entry.id   AF-A0AAW6T4S1-F1
#
_cell.length_a   1.000
_cell.length_b   1.000
_cell.length_c   1.000
_cell.angle_alpha   90.00
_cell.angle_beta   90.00
_cell.angle_gamma   90.00
#
_symmetry.space_group_name_H-M   'P 1'
#
loop_
_entity.id
_entity.type
_entity.pdbx_description
1 polymer ?
#
loop_
_entity_poly.entity_id
_entity_poly.type
_entity_poly.pdbx_seq_one_letter_code
_entity_poly.pdbx_strand_id
1 'polypeptide(L)'
;MNNELLRGKSIFRRVMEPMPFLTTFILNHPEEARIKGIIGITLINKGFLPLGFDCVMPQNKFYSWFKRAMQTPIYLLSSSHVFVEGIKKHQPVYLMMSKD
;
A
#
# COMPACT_ATOMS: atom_id res chain seq x y z
N MET A 1 -18.48 13.41 10.73
CA MET A 1 -18.59 13.36 9.25
C MET A 1 -17.56 14.27 8.55
N ASN A 2 -17.45 15.56 8.91
CA ASN A 2 -16.48 16.49 8.28
C ASN A 2 -15.01 16.04 8.37
N ASN A 3 -14.60 15.41 9.48
CA ASN A 3 -13.20 15.04 9.69
C ASN A 3 -12.73 13.88 8.78
N GLU A 4 -13.60 12.89 8.54
CA GLU A 4 -13.30 11.75 7.65
C GLU A 4 -13.17 12.19 6.19
N LEU A 5 -13.99 13.14 5.75
CA LEU A 5 -13.95 13.68 4.39
C LEU A 5 -12.69 14.49 4.13
N LEU A 6 -12.28 15.33 5.10
CA LEU A 6 -11.00 16.06 5.07
C LEU A 6 -9.80 15.12 5.09
N ARG A 7 -9.86 14.05 5.90
CA ARG A 7 -8.83 13.01 5.95
C ARG A 7 -8.70 12.28 4.62
N GLY A 8 -9.82 11.88 4.01
CA GLY A 8 -9.84 11.27 2.69
C GLY A 8 -9.23 12.18 1.62
N LYS A 9 -9.59 13.47 1.61
CA LYS A 9 -9.01 14.47 0.70
C LYS A 9 -7.50 14.65 0.89
N SER A 10 -7.03 14.63 2.14
CA SER A 10 -5.60 14.72 2.46
C SER A 10 -4.82 13.50 1.94
N ILE A 11 -5.36 12.30 2.12
CA ILE A 11 -4.76 11.06 1.58
C ILE A 11 -4.75 11.10 0.06
N PHE A 12 -5.87 11.44 -0.58
CA PHE A 12 -5.96 11.54 -2.04
C PHE A 12 -4.90 12.50 -2.60
N ARG A 13 -4.76 13.69 -2.00
CA ARG A 13 -3.77 14.68 -2.43
C ARG A 13 -2.34 14.18 -2.28
N ARG A 14 -2.01 13.57 -1.13
CA ARG A 14 -0.68 12.99 -0.86
C ARG A 14 -0.32 11.85 -1.81
N VAL A 15 -1.31 11.11 -2.32
CA VAL A 15 -1.10 10.05 -3.32
C VAL A 15 -1.00 10.66 -4.72
N MET A 16 -1.86 11.60 -5.08
CA MET A 16 -1.91 12.20 -6.43
C MET A 16 -0.69 13.06 -6.76
N GLU A 17 -0.19 13.86 -5.82
CA GLU A 17 0.96 14.75 -6.05
C GLU A 17 2.23 14.02 -6.55
N PRO A 18 2.63 12.86 -6.02
CA PRO A 18 3.79 12.10 -6.53
C PRO A 18 3.51 11.26 -7.79
N MET A 19 2.26 11.00 -8.17
CA MET A 19 1.94 10.13 -9.33
C MET A 19 2.57 10.60 -10.65
N PRO A 20 2.54 11.89 -11.03
CA PRO A 20 3.18 12.36 -12.26
C PRO A 20 4.68 12.06 -12.32
N PHE A 21 5.38 12.18 -11.19
CA PHE A 21 6.81 11.87 -11.10
C PHE A 21 7.06 10.37 -11.28
N LEU A 22 6.24 9.54 -10.67
CA LEU A 22 6.29 8.08 -10.82
C LEU A 22 6.03 7.65 -12.27
N THR A 23 5.01 8.23 -12.92
CA THR A 23 4.72 7.99 -14.33
C THR A 23 5.90 8.39 -15.20
N THR A 24 6.48 9.57 -14.97
CA THR A 24 7.65 10.05 -15.71
C THR A 24 8.86 9.13 -15.52
N PHE A 25 9.08 8.62 -14.31
CA PHE A 25 10.16 7.66 -14.04
C PHE A 25 9.96 6.35 -14.81
N ILE A 26 8.75 5.79 -14.79
CA ILE A 26 8.44 4.52 -15.47
C ILE A 26 8.58 4.66 -16.99
N LEU A 27 8.00 5.73 -17.57
CA LEU A 27 8.03 5.96 -19.02
C LEU A 27 9.43 6.19 -19.56
N ASN A 28 10.33 6.76 -18.74
CA ASN A 28 11.72 7.00 -19.13
C ASN A 28 12.67 5.85 -18.72
N HIS A 29 12.16 4.77 -18.12
CA HIS A 29 13.00 3.67 -17.68
C HIS A 29 13.44 2.80 -18.88
N PRO A 30 14.72 2.42 -18.99
CA PRO A 30 15.23 1.59 -20.11
C PRO A 30 14.50 0.25 -20.28
N GLU A 31 13.92 -0.25 -19.20
CA GLU A 31 13.13 -1.49 -19.17
C GLU A 31 11.62 -1.25 -19.03
N GLU A 32 11.08 -0.07 -19.41
CA GLU A 32 9.63 0.24 -19.32
C GLU A 32 8.77 -0.93 -19.81
N ALA A 33 9.11 -1.52 -20.97
CA ALA A 33 8.36 -2.62 -21.56
C ALA A 33 8.33 -3.89 -20.69
N ARG A 34 9.28 -4.06 -19.77
CA ARG A 34 9.34 -5.18 -18.80
C ARG A 34 8.61 -4.85 -17.50
N ILE A 35 8.33 -3.58 -17.22
CA ILE A 35 7.61 -3.13 -16.02
C ILE A 35 6.13 -3.46 -16.22
N LYS A 36 5.68 -4.54 -15.57
CA LYS A 36 4.29 -5.03 -15.64
C LYS A 36 3.35 -4.40 -14.62
N GLY A 37 3.89 -3.74 -13.60
CA GLY A 37 3.08 -3.12 -12.55
C GLY A 37 3.91 -2.54 -11.42
N ILE A 38 3.30 -1.65 -10.65
CA ILE A 38 3.89 -0.99 -9.49
C ILE A 38 3.42 -1.72 -8.24
N ILE A 39 4.35 -2.35 -7.51
CA ILE A 39 4.02 -3.07 -6.28
C ILE A 39 4.29 -2.16 -5.09
N GLY A 40 3.23 -1.57 -4.53
CA GLY A 40 3.30 -0.89 -3.24
C GLY A 40 3.39 -1.91 -2.11
N ILE A 41 4.51 -1.96 -1.39
CA ILE A 41 4.64 -2.83 -0.21
C ILE A 41 4.10 -2.09 1.02
N THR A 42 2.78 -1.99 1.15
CA THR A 42 2.16 -1.32 2.31
C THR A 42 1.25 -2.28 3.07
N LEU A 43 1.27 -2.18 4.41
CA LEU A 43 0.29 -2.85 5.28
C LEU A 43 -1.07 -2.16 5.28
N ILE A 44 -1.24 -1.09 4.50
CA ILE A 44 -2.47 -0.34 4.44
C ILE A 44 -3.34 -1.00 3.38
N ASN A 45 -3.88 -2.16 3.74
CA ASN A 45 -5.07 -2.75 3.13
C ASN A 45 -6.35 -1.93 3.48
N LYS A 46 -6.23 -0.60 3.52
CA LYS A 46 -7.33 0.36 3.70
C LYS A 46 -7.33 1.33 2.53
N GLY A 47 -8.49 1.47 1.87
CA GLY A 47 -8.69 2.50 0.83
C GLY A 47 -8.01 2.21 -0.51
N PHE A 48 -7.51 0.99 -0.74
CA PHE A 48 -6.90 0.60 -2.02
C PHE A 48 -7.93 0.15 -3.08
N LEU A 49 -9.05 -0.47 -2.65
CA LEU A 49 -10.11 -0.92 -3.57
C LEU A 49 -10.64 0.19 -4.49
N PRO A 50 -10.93 1.42 -3.99
CA PRO A 50 -11.39 2.52 -4.85
C PRO A 50 -10.32 3.02 -5.84
N LEU A 51 -9.06 2.63 -5.69
CA LEU A 51 -7.94 3.03 -6.54
C LEU A 51 -7.64 2.00 -7.65
N GLY A 52 -8.42 0.92 -7.75
CA GLY A 52 -8.29 -0.10 -8.80
C GLY A 52 -7.23 -1.17 -8.56
N PHE A 53 -6.60 -1.19 -7.39
CA PHE A 53 -5.61 -2.22 -7.06
C PHE A 53 -6.26 -3.54 -6.65
N ASP A 54 -5.73 -4.63 -7.19
CA ASP A 54 -6.00 -5.99 -6.74
C ASP A 54 -5.08 -6.38 -5.57
N CYS A 55 -5.65 -7.11 -4.61
CA CYS A 55 -4.90 -7.66 -3.48
C CYS A 55 -4.45 -9.09 -3.78
N VAL A 56 -3.13 -9.31 -3.83
CA VAL A 56 -2.55 -10.66 -3.93
C VAL A 56 -1.81 -11.00 -2.64
N MET A 57 -2.13 -12.16 -2.05
CA MET A 57 -1.43 -12.62 -0.84
C MET A 57 -0.06 -13.21 -1.18
N PRO A 58 1.00 -12.87 -0.43
CA PRO A 58 2.30 -13.51 -0.59
C PRO A 58 2.23 -15.00 -0.27
N GLN A 59 2.68 -15.84 -1.21
CA GLN A 59 2.68 -17.30 -1.04
C GLN A 59 3.73 -17.79 -0.04
N ASN A 60 4.84 -17.05 0.11
CA ASN A 60 5.93 -17.43 1.01
C ASN A 60 5.61 -17.03 2.46
N LYS A 61 5.46 -18.04 3.32
CA LYS A 61 5.16 -17.87 4.75
C LYS A 61 6.29 -17.21 5.54
N PHE A 62 7.55 -17.52 5.22
CA PHE A 62 8.72 -16.91 5.88
C PHE A 62 8.81 -15.42 5.56
N TYR A 63 8.64 -15.07 4.27
CA TYR A 63 8.58 -13.68 3.83
C TYR A 63 7.45 -12.91 4.52
N SER A 64 6.26 -13.52 4.59
CA SER A 64 5.10 -12.91 5.26
C SER A 64 5.36 -12.65 6.74
N TRP A 65 5.97 -13.59 7.44
CA TRP A 65 6.34 -13.44 8.84
C TRP A 65 7.40 -12.34 9.04
N PHE A 66 8.45 -12.34 8.22
CA PHE A 66 9.50 -11.33 8.27
C PHE A 66 8.96 -9.91 8.06
N LYS A 67 8.11 -9.72 7.05
CA LYS A 67 7.47 -8.42 6.79
C LYS A 67 6.59 -8.00 7.96
N ARG A 68 5.84 -8.93 8.54
CA ARG A 68 5.02 -8.68 9.73
C ARG A 68 5.88 -8.27 10.93
N ALA A 69 6.99 -8.98 11.18
CA ALA A 69 7.91 -8.68 12.27
C ALA A 69 8.52 -7.27 12.13
N MET A 70 9.02 -6.92 10.94
CA MET A 70 9.61 -5.59 10.69
C MET A 70 8.61 -4.44 10.84
N GLN A 71 7.34 -4.67 10.54
CA GLN A 71 6.34 -3.61 10.54
C GLN A 71 5.50 -3.54 11.82
N THR A 72 5.55 -4.56 12.68
CA THR A 72 4.98 -4.54 14.03
C THR A 72 5.43 -3.31 14.85
N PRO A 73 6.72 -2.95 14.92
CA PRO A 73 7.14 -1.77 15.67
C PRO A 73 6.60 -0.46 15.09
N ILE A 74 6.53 -0.34 13.75
CA ILE A 74 5.94 0.83 13.08
C ILE A 74 4.45 0.96 13.44
N TYR A 75 3.73 -0.16 13.46
CA TYR A 75 2.32 -0.19 13.86
C TYR A 75 2.12 0.23 15.32
N LEU A 76 2.95 -0.27 16.23
CA LEU A 76 2.91 0.09 17.65
C LEU A 76 3.16 1.58 17.87
N LEU A 77 4.10 2.17 17.13
CA LEU A 77 4.41 3.60 17.22
C LEU A 77 3.33 4.49 16.56
N SER A 78 2.66 4.00 15.53
CA SER A 78 1.69 4.77 14.75
C SER A 78 0.26 4.72 15.29
N SER A 79 -0.09 3.74 16.13
CA SER A 79 -1.46 3.54 16.59
C SER A 79 -1.62 4.03 18.04
N SER A 80 -2.51 5.00 18.27
CA SER A 80 -2.82 5.55 19.60
C SER A 80 -3.56 4.55 20.51
N HIS A 81 -4.15 3.51 19.95
CA HIS A 81 -4.67 2.35 20.68
C HIS A 81 -4.17 1.06 20.04
N VAL A 82 -3.43 0.26 20.81
CA VAL A 82 -2.92 -1.04 20.39
C VAL A 82 -4.02 -2.07 20.60
N PHE A 83 -4.87 -2.27 19.60
CA PHE A 83 -5.90 -3.31 19.65
C PHE A 83 -5.39 -4.58 18.97
N VAL A 84 -5.40 -5.71 19.68
CA VAL A 84 -4.92 -7.01 19.20
C VAL A 84 -5.66 -7.47 17.93
N GLU A 85 -6.92 -7.05 17.75
CA GLU A 85 -7.70 -7.34 16.54
C GLU A 85 -7.22 -6.56 15.31
N GLY A 86 -6.64 -5.37 15.48
CA GLY A 86 -6.05 -4.59 14.39
C GLY A 86 -4.85 -5.31 13.78
N ILE A 87 -4.02 -5.94 14.62
CA ILE A 87 -2.82 -6.68 14.22
C ILE A 87 -3.17 -7.95 13.40
N LYS A 88 -4.37 -8.52 13.59
CA LYS A 88 -4.85 -9.64 12.76
C LYS A 88 -5.36 -9.18 11.39
N LYS A 89 -5.95 -7.98 11.30
CA LYS A 89 -6.43 -7.37 10.05
C LYS A 89 -5.29 -6.86 9.15
N HIS A 90 -4.16 -6.48 9.71
CA HIS A 90 -2.98 -6.04 8.94
C HIS A 90 -2.17 -7.25 8.46
N GLN A 91 -2.55 -7.78 7.31
CA GLN A 91 -1.80 -8.82 6.60
C GLN A 91 -0.94 -8.18 5.51
N PRO A 92 0.29 -8.67 5.28
CA PRO A 92 1.07 -8.26 4.13
C PRO A 92 0.35 -8.69 2.86
N VAL A 93 0.06 -7.72 1.98
CA VAL A 93 -0.54 -7.95 0.66
C VAL A 93 0.27 -7.23 -0.38
N TYR A 94 0.33 -7.80 -1.58
CA TYR A 94 0.80 -7.09 -2.76
C TYR A 94 -0.38 -6.38 -3.40
N LEU A 95 -0.24 -5.07 -3.58
CA LEU A 95 -1.13 -4.30 -4.43
C LEU A 95 -0.62 -4.44 -5.86
N MET A 96 -1.44 -5.01 -6.73
CA MET A 96 -1.18 -5.14 -8.15
C MET A 96 -2.18 -4.27 -8.92
N MET A 97 -1.75 -3.69 -10.03
CA MET A 97 -2.61 -2.97 -10.96
C MET A 97 -2.42 -3.62 -12.33
N SER A 98 -3.52 -3.95 -13.00
CA SER A 98 -3.49 -4.42 -14.40
C SER A 98 -2.90 -3.32 -15.31
N LYS A 99 -2.16 -3.74 -16.33
CA LYS A 99 -1.71 -2.84 -17.42
C LYS A 99 -2.78 -2.70 -18.51
N ASP A 100 -3.78 -3.57 -18.49
CA ASP A 100 -4.92 -3.63 -19.42
C ASP A 100 -6.20 -3.06 -18.79
#